data_AF-A0A6V8PGR8-F1
#
_entry.id   AF-A0A6V8PGR8-F1
#
_cell.length_a   1.000
_cell.length_b   1.000
_cell.length_c   1.000
_cell.angle_alpha   90.00
_cell.angle_beta   90.00
_cell.angle_gamma   90.00
#
_symmetry.space_group_name_H-M   'P 1'
#
loop_
_entity.id
_entity.type
_entity.pdbx_description
1 polymer ?
#
loop_
_entity_poly.entity_id
_entity_poly.type
_entity_poly.pdbx_seq_one_letter_code
_entity_poly.pdbx_strand_id
1 'polypeptide(L)'
;MLPTLGGQTGLNLAVGLAEAGVLDQYGVELIGASVEAIARAESRELFKKTMAHLGLKVPESGCAHSLEEAHYIVQKLGRPVVIRPSFTLGGDGRRHGL
;
A
#
# COMPACT_ATOMS: atom_id res chain seq x y z
N MET A 1 -18.05 3.24 -11.32
CA MET A 1 -17.00 4.20 -10.92
C MET A 1 -15.64 3.69 -11.36
N LEU A 2 -14.82 4.53 -11.99
CA LEU A 2 -13.45 4.19 -12.44
C LEU A 2 -12.42 4.91 -11.55
N PRO A 3 -11.85 4.24 -10.53
CA PRO A 3 -11.03 4.90 -9.51
C PRO A 3 -9.57 5.14 -9.95
N THR A 4 -9.15 4.57 -11.07
CA THR A 4 -7.75 4.50 -11.51
C THR A 4 -7.22 5.77 -12.20
N LEU A 5 -8.09 6.77 -12.45
CA LEU A 5 -7.72 8.02 -13.15
C LEU A 5 -7.44 9.20 -12.22
N GLY A 6 -7.70 9.08 -10.92
CA GLY A 6 -7.60 10.19 -9.95
C GLY A 6 -6.33 10.20 -9.08
N GLY A 7 -5.31 9.41 -9.44
CA GLY A 7 -4.13 9.21 -8.60
C GLY A 7 -4.50 8.65 -7.20
N GLN A 8 -3.63 8.87 -6.21
CA GLN A 8 -3.84 8.35 -4.84
C GLN A 8 -5.12 8.91 -4.18
N THR A 9 -5.47 10.17 -4.47
CA THR A 9 -6.70 10.79 -3.95
C THR A 9 -7.95 10.07 -4.45
N GLY A 10 -8.01 9.77 -5.76
CA GLY A 10 -9.13 9.03 -6.36
C GLY A 10 -9.24 7.60 -5.82
N LEU A 11 -8.11 6.92 -5.64
CA LEU A 11 -8.04 5.58 -5.06
C LEU A 11 -8.54 5.55 -3.61
N ASN A 12 -8.01 6.44 -2.75
CA ASN A 12 -8.41 6.52 -1.34
C ASN A 12 -9.92 6.83 -1.19
N LEU A 13 -10.44 7.75 -2.00
CA LEU A 13 -11.85 8.11 -1.96
C LEU A 13 -12.74 6.94 -2.39
N ALA A 14 -12.37 6.23 -3.45
CA ALA A 14 -13.13 5.09 -3.93
C ALA A 14 -13.17 3.94 -2.91
N VAL A 15 -12.04 3.65 -2.25
CA VAL A 15 -11.98 2.65 -1.16
C VAL A 15 -12.85 3.09 0.01
N GLY A 16 -12.74 4.34 0.46
CA GLY A 16 -13.55 4.83 1.58
C GLY A 16 -15.06 4.81 1.30
N LEU A 17 -15.48 5.15 0.08
CA LEU A 17 -16.88 5.06 -0.33
C LEU A 17 -17.40 3.62 -0.40
N ALA A 18 -16.55 2.68 -0.82
CA ALA A 18 -16.88 1.27 -0.85
C ALA A 18 -17.00 0.68 0.56
N GLU A 19 -16.04 0.97 1.45
CA GLU A 19 -16.05 0.52 2.85
C GLU A 19 -17.23 1.12 3.64
N ALA A 20 -17.64 2.35 3.31
CA ALA A 20 -18.81 2.99 3.89
C ALA A 20 -20.15 2.47 3.33
N GLY A 21 -20.14 1.54 2.37
CA GLY A 21 -21.35 0.99 1.74
C GLY A 21 -22.11 1.97 0.84
N VAL A 22 -21.55 3.15 0.57
CA VAL A 22 -22.19 4.19 -0.26
C VAL A 22 -22.34 3.68 -1.69
N LEU A 23 -21.34 2.97 -2.20
CA LEU A 23 -21.40 2.43 -3.56
C LEU A 23 -22.54 1.42 -3.72
N ASP A 24 -22.76 0.54 -2.73
CA ASP A 24 -23.87 -0.42 -2.74
C ASP A 24 -25.22 0.28 -2.61
N GLN A 25 -25.32 1.28 -1.73
CA GLN A 25 -26.54 2.07 -1.53
C GLN A 25 -27.04 2.73 -2.83
N TYR A 26 -26.12 3.19 -3.67
CA TYR A 26 -26.44 3.85 -4.94
C TYR A 26 -26.31 2.93 -6.16
N GLY A 27 -26.03 1.63 -5.97
CA GLY A 27 -25.87 0.66 -7.06
C GLY A 27 -24.70 0.98 -8.01
N VAL A 28 -23.63 1.58 -7.48
CA VAL A 28 -22.47 2.01 -8.25
C VAL A 28 -21.39 0.92 -8.22
N GLU A 29 -21.16 0.26 -9.33
CA GLU A 29 -20.10 -0.76 -9.46
C GLU A 29 -18.71 -0.13 -9.67
N LEU A 30 -17.67 -0.65 -9.01
CA LEU A 30 -16.27 -0.29 -9.29
C LEU A 30 -15.73 -1.07 -10.49
N ILE A 31 -15.29 -0.35 -11.51
CA ILE A 31 -14.73 -0.92 -12.74
C ILE A 31 -13.25 -0.55 -12.88
N GLY A 32 -12.45 -1.43 -13.47
CA GLY A 32 -11.01 -1.25 -13.71
C GLY A 32 -10.11 -1.68 -12.55
N ALA A 33 -10.54 -1.57 -11.29
CA ALA A 33 -9.87 -2.17 -10.14
C ALA A 33 -10.87 -2.45 -9.01
N SER A 34 -10.88 -3.67 -8.48
CA SER A 34 -11.69 -4.01 -7.30
C SER A 34 -11.06 -3.43 -6.03
N VAL A 35 -11.87 -3.23 -4.98
CA VAL A 35 -11.41 -2.76 -3.66
C VAL A 35 -10.28 -3.66 -3.13
N GLU A 36 -10.43 -4.98 -3.28
CA GLU A 36 -9.42 -5.97 -2.89
C GLU A 36 -8.12 -5.82 -3.70
N ALA A 37 -8.22 -5.55 -5.00
CA ALA A 37 -7.04 -5.33 -5.85
C ALA A 37 -6.30 -4.05 -5.46
N ILE A 38 -7.04 -2.99 -5.13
CA ILE A 38 -6.49 -1.72 -4.63
C ILE A 38 -5.78 -1.94 -3.30
N ALA A 39 -6.44 -2.55 -2.32
CA ALA A 39 -5.87 -2.83 -1.01
C ALA A 39 -4.60 -3.71 -1.08
N ARG A 40 -4.60 -4.70 -1.99
CA ARG A 40 -3.43 -5.55 -2.26
C ARG A 40 -2.27 -4.78 -2.88
N ALA A 41 -2.55 -3.83 -3.77
CA ALA A 41 -1.53 -3.02 -4.41
C ALA A 41 -0.92 -1.97 -3.46
N GLU A 42 -1.71 -1.43 -2.53
CA GLU A 42 -1.24 -0.42 -1.57
C GLU A 42 -0.50 -1.02 -0.36
N SER A 43 -0.85 -2.25 0.02
CA SER A 43 -0.18 -2.96 1.11
C SER A 43 1.06 -3.71 0.60
N ARG A 44 2.24 -3.26 1.04
CA ARG A 44 3.51 -3.91 0.70
C ARG A 44 3.65 -5.32 1.28
N GLU A 45 3.04 -5.57 2.42
CA GLU A 45 2.98 -6.91 3.01
C GLU A 45 2.20 -7.86 2.09
N LEU A 46 1.07 -7.40 1.53
CA LEU A 46 0.31 -8.18 0.57
C LEU A 46 1.04 -8.34 -0.76
N PHE A 47 1.76 -7.32 -1.22
CA PHE A 47 2.62 -7.42 -2.39
C PHE A 47 3.70 -8.49 -2.19
N LYS A 48 4.43 -8.46 -1.06
CA LYS A 48 5.47 -9.44 -0.74
C LYS A 48 4.91 -10.86 -0.64
N LYS A 49 3.77 -11.03 0.02
CA LYS A 49 3.06 -12.32 0.09
C LYS A 49 2.64 -12.82 -1.29
N THR A 50 2.15 -11.93 -2.16
CA THR A 50 1.73 -12.28 -3.52
C THR A 50 2.94 -12.71 -4.37
N MET A 51 4.05 -11.97 -4.31
CA MET A 51 5.28 -12.34 -5.03
C MET A 51 5.86 -13.68 -4.53
N ALA A 52 5.86 -13.90 -3.22
CA ALA A 52 6.27 -15.17 -2.64
C ALA A 52 5.38 -16.34 -3.08
N HIS A 53 4.06 -16.13 -3.12
CA HIS A 53 3.11 -17.12 -3.62
C HIS A 53 3.33 -17.46 -5.10
N LEU A 54 3.69 -16.46 -5.92
CA LEU A 54 4.01 -16.63 -7.34
C LEU A 54 5.43 -17.18 -7.60
N GLY A 55 6.21 -17.48 -6.54
CA GLY A 55 7.57 -17.99 -6.66
C GLY A 55 8.57 -16.97 -7.21
N LEU A 56 8.23 -15.68 -7.22
CA LEU A 56 9.10 -14.61 -7.70
C LEU A 56 10.08 -14.20 -6.60
N LYS A 57 11.37 -14.10 -6.95
CA LYS A 57 12.40 -13.64 -6.02
C LYS A 57 12.18 -12.16 -5.70
N VAL A 58 12.04 -11.86 -4.42
CA VAL A 58 12.01 -10.48 -3.89
C VAL A 58 13.25 -10.25 -3.01
N PRO A 59 13.79 -9.03 -2.97
CA PRO A 59 14.90 -8.70 -2.09
C PRO A 59 14.51 -8.87 -0.62
N GLU A 60 15.49 -9.22 0.20
CA GLU A 60 15.31 -9.26 1.65
C GLU A 60 14.84 -7.89 2.16
N SER A 61 13.77 -7.90 2.94
CA SER A 61 13.02 -6.70 3.30
C SER A 61 12.19 -6.96 4.56
N GLY A 62 11.91 -5.92 5.32
CA GLY A 62 10.99 -5.95 6.46
C GLY A 62 10.13 -4.69 6.51
N CYS A 63 8.98 -4.78 7.19
CA CYS A 63 8.13 -3.64 7.49
C CYS A 63 8.35 -3.21 8.95
N ALA A 64 8.44 -1.90 9.17
CA ALA A 64 8.55 -1.29 10.48
C ALA A 64 7.47 -0.23 10.65
N HIS A 65 6.85 -0.22 11.82
CA HIS A 65 5.88 0.79 12.25
C HIS A 65 6.46 1.74 13.32
N SER A 66 7.67 1.44 13.80
CA SER A 66 8.43 2.28 14.75
C SER A 66 9.90 2.43 14.32
N LEU A 67 10.57 3.45 14.85
CA LEU A 67 12.01 3.68 14.64
C LEU A 67 12.86 2.52 15.17
N GLU A 68 12.44 1.92 16.27
CA GLU A 68 13.11 0.80 16.92
C GLU A 68 13.04 -0.47 16.07
N GLU A 69 11.86 -0.81 15.55
CA GLU A 69 11.68 -1.90 14.58
C GLU A 69 12.54 -1.69 13.34
N ALA A 70 12.60 -0.45 12.83
CA ALA A 70 13.41 -0.12 11.67
C ALA A 70 14.91 -0.38 11.94
N HIS A 71 15.41 -0.01 13.12
CA HIS A 71 16.81 -0.26 13.51
C HIS A 71 17.11 -1.76 13.59
N TYR A 72 16.23 -2.54 14.20
CA TYR A 72 16.37 -3.99 14.29
C TYR A 72 16.43 -4.64 12.90
N ILE A 73 15.56 -4.23 11.98
CA ILE A 73 15.53 -4.74 10.60
C ILE A 73 16.82 -4.38 9.87
N VAL A 74 17.31 -3.14 10.01
CA VAL A 74 18.57 -2.71 9.38
C VAL A 74 19.77 -3.49 9.90
N GLN A 75 19.82 -3.78 11.20
CA GLN A 75 20.89 -4.63 11.76
C GLN A 75 20.86 -6.04 11.18
N LYS A 76 19.66 -6.60 10.97
CA LYS A 76 19.49 -7.94 10.39
C LYS A 76 19.84 -8.00 8.90
N LEU A 77 19.48 -6.98 8.12
CA LEU A 77 19.69 -6.93 6.66
C LEU A 77 21.12 -6.52 6.26
N GLY A 78 21.81 -5.76 7.13
CA GLY A 78 23.10 -5.15 6.81
C GLY A 78 22.95 -3.91 5.92
N ARG A 79 23.94 -3.02 5.96
CA ARG A 79 23.95 -1.76 5.18
C ARG A 79 24.67 -1.98 3.84
N PRO A 80 24.29 -1.28 2.75
CA PRO A 80 23.25 -0.23 2.66
C PRO A 80 21.82 -0.80 2.53
N VAL A 81 20.83 -0.06 3.07
CA VAL A 81 19.40 -0.41 2.97
C VAL A 81 18.60 0.68 2.24
N VAL A 82 17.51 0.28 1.58
CA VAL A 82 16.55 1.21 0.94
C VAL A 82 15.27 1.26 1.77
N ILE A 83 14.90 2.45 2.24
CA ILE A 83 13.66 2.67 2.99
C ILE A 83 12.58 3.17 2.04
N ARG A 84 11.40 2.55 2.09
CA ARG A 84 10.23 2.99 1.34
C ARG A 84 9.04 3.15 2.30
N PRO A 85 8.31 4.28 2.32
CA PRO A 85 7.07 4.45 3.10
C PRO A 85 5.86 3.81 2.41
N SER A 86 5.01 3.09 3.14
CA SER A 86 3.78 2.45 2.60
C SER A 86 2.65 3.48 2.46
N PHE A 87 1.70 3.27 1.54
CA PHE A 87 0.58 4.19 1.23
C PHE A 87 0.97 5.56 0.66
N THR A 88 2.10 5.65 -0.04
CA THR A 88 2.55 6.88 -0.72
C THR A 88 3.11 6.53 -2.11
N LEU A 89 2.59 7.17 -3.16
CA LEU A 89 3.21 7.20 -4.49
C LEU A 89 4.06 8.48 -4.59
N GLY A 90 5.32 8.36 -5.05
CA GLY A 90 6.21 9.52 -5.27
C GLY A 90 7.27 9.82 -4.20
N GLY A 91 7.44 8.98 -3.17
CA GLY A 91 8.47 9.22 -2.16
C GLY A 91 8.15 10.35 -1.17
N ASP A 92 6.90 10.80 -1.13
CA ASP A 92 6.43 11.78 -0.16
C ASP A 92 6.27 11.11 1.21
N GLY A 93 7.40 10.98 1.92
CA GLY A 93 7.41 10.59 3.32
C GLY A 93 6.70 11.66 4.12
N ARG A 94 5.47 11.35 4.56
CA ARG A 94 4.62 12.18 5.42
C ARG A 94 5.43 13.19 6.25
N ARG A 95 5.39 14.47 5.84
CA ARG A 95 5.67 15.61 6.72
C ARG A 95 4.76 15.47 7.95
N HIS A 96 5.33 15.07 9.09
CA HIS A 96 4.72 15.37 10.37
C HIS A 96 5.15 16.79 10.73
N GLY A 97 4.18 17.68 10.95
CA GLY A 97 4.44 19.00 11.48
C GLY A 97 5.03 18.90 12.88
N LEU A 98 6.29 19.29 12.99
CA LEU A 98 6.84 20.08 14.08
C LEU A 98 7.69 21.19 13.43
#